data_AF-A0A2Y9MW21-F1
#
_entry.id   AF-A0A2Y9MW21-F1
#
_cell.length_a   1.000
_cell.length_b   1.000
_cell.length_c   1.000
_cell.angle_alpha   90.00
_cell.angle_beta   90.00
_cell.angle_gamma   90.00
#
_symmetry.space_group_name_H-M   'P 1'
#
loop_
_entity.id
_entity.type
_entity.pdbx_description
1 polymer ?
#
loop_
_entity_poly.entity_id
_entity_poly.type
_entity_poly.pdbx_seq_one_letter_code
_entity_poly.pdbx_strand_id
1 'polypeptide(L)'
;MIGGLFIYNHKGEVLISRVYRDDIGRNAVDAFRVNVIHARQQVRSPVTNIARTSFFHVKRSNIWLAAVTKQNVNAAMVFEFLYKMCDVMAAYFGKISEENIKNNFVLIYELLDEILDFGYPQNSETGALKTFITQQGIKSQHQTKEEQSQITSQVTGQIGWRREGIKYRRNELFLDVLESVNLLMSPQGQVLSAHVSGRVVMKSYLSGMPECKFGMNDKIVIEKQGKGTADETSKSGKQSIAIDDCTFHQCVRLSKFDSERSISFIPPDGEFELMRYRTTKDIILPFRVIPLVREVGRTKLEVKVVIKSNFKPSLLAQKIEVRIPTPLNTSGVQVICMKGKAKYKASENAIVWKIKRMAGMKESQISAEIELLPTNDKKKWARPPISMNFEVPFAPSGLKVRYLKVFEPKLNYSDHDVIKWVRYIGRSGIYETRC
;
A
#
# COMPACT_ATOMS: atom_id res chain seq x y z
N MET A 1 -4.27 -28.71 3.22
CA MET A 1 -5.09 -27.55 2.91
C MET A 1 -5.81 -27.05 4.15
N ILE A 2 -6.49 -25.89 4.06
CA ILE A 2 -7.14 -25.24 5.20
C ILE A 2 -8.28 -26.14 5.72
N GLY A 3 -8.35 -26.37 7.04
CA GLY A 3 -9.36 -27.24 7.64
C GLY A 3 -10.56 -26.49 8.19
N GLY A 4 -10.36 -25.26 8.65
CA GLY A 4 -11.44 -24.40 9.14
C GLY A 4 -11.05 -22.94 9.09
N LEU A 5 -12.07 -22.08 9.00
CA LEU A 5 -11.95 -20.65 8.92
C LEU A 5 -12.97 -20.01 9.87
N PHE A 6 -12.46 -19.15 10.73
CA PHE A 6 -13.24 -18.54 11.80
C PHE A 6 -13.01 -17.05 11.83
N ILE A 7 -14.08 -16.29 12.03
CA ILE A 7 -13.99 -14.84 12.25
C ILE A 7 -14.45 -14.57 13.67
N TYR A 8 -13.64 -13.86 14.45
CA TYR A 8 -13.92 -13.50 15.83
C TYR A 8 -14.01 -12.00 16.03
N ASN A 9 -14.79 -11.57 17.01
CA ASN A 9 -14.74 -10.21 17.51
C ASN A 9 -13.58 -10.02 18.52
N HIS A 10 -13.46 -8.81 19.08
CA HIS A 10 -12.40 -8.48 20.03
C HIS A 10 -12.53 -9.22 21.38
N LYS A 11 -13.72 -9.75 21.70
CA LYS A 11 -13.97 -10.56 22.91
C LYS A 11 -13.64 -12.03 22.68
N GLY A 12 -13.41 -12.43 21.43
CA GLY A 12 -13.18 -13.82 21.03
C GLY A 12 -14.45 -14.62 20.83
N GLU A 13 -15.60 -13.96 20.68
CA GLU A 13 -16.83 -14.61 20.22
C GLU A 13 -16.76 -14.83 18.72
N VAL A 14 -17.27 -15.97 18.27
CA VAL A 14 -17.25 -16.37 16.86
C VAL A 14 -18.39 -15.67 16.13
N LEU A 15 -18.04 -14.83 15.16
CA LEU A 15 -18.98 -14.19 14.24
C LEU A 15 -19.30 -15.08 13.04
N ILE A 16 -18.31 -15.79 12.51
CA ILE A 16 -18.45 -16.75 11.41
C ILE A 16 -17.66 -18.00 11.75
N SER A 17 -18.28 -19.15 11.54
CA SER A 17 -17.63 -20.47 11.63
C SER A 17 -17.88 -21.24 10.36
N ARG A 18 -16.81 -21.50 9.60
CA ARG A 18 -16.85 -22.36 8.41
C ARG A 18 -15.78 -23.43 8.51
N VAL A 19 -16.19 -24.68 8.53
CA VAL A 19 -15.29 -25.83 8.58
C VAL A 19 -15.29 -26.48 7.21
N TYR A 20 -14.09 -26.79 6.71
CA TYR A 20 -13.87 -27.41 5.39
C TYR A 20 -13.35 -28.84 5.49
N ARG A 21 -12.87 -29.27 6.67
CA ARG A 21 -12.39 -30.63 6.93
C ARG A 21 -12.87 -31.13 8.28
N ASP A 22 -13.18 -32.42 8.33
CA ASP A 22 -13.72 -33.08 9.51
C ASP A 22 -12.71 -33.17 10.68
N ASP A 23 -11.42 -32.96 10.41
CA ASP A 23 -10.36 -33.00 11.43
C ASP A 23 -10.34 -31.75 12.34
N ILE A 24 -11.13 -30.72 12.02
CA ILE A 24 -11.27 -29.50 12.83
C ILE A 24 -12.56 -29.57 13.66
N GLY A 25 -12.42 -29.95 14.92
CA GLY A 25 -13.50 -29.94 15.89
C GLY A 25 -13.73 -28.59 16.57
N ARG A 26 -14.83 -28.48 17.33
CA ARG A 26 -15.19 -27.29 18.13
C ARG A 26 -14.08 -26.84 19.08
N ASN A 27 -13.29 -27.78 19.60
CA ASN A 27 -12.17 -27.51 20.50
C ASN A 27 -11.13 -26.56 19.89
N ALA A 28 -10.96 -26.56 18.55
CA ALA A 28 -10.02 -25.66 17.88
C ALA A 28 -10.44 -24.18 18.00
N VAL A 29 -11.75 -23.92 17.95
CA VAL A 29 -12.32 -22.58 18.09
C VAL A 29 -12.04 -22.02 19.49
N ASP A 30 -12.28 -22.82 20.50
CA ASP A 30 -12.03 -22.45 21.90
C ASP A 30 -10.53 -22.27 22.19
N ALA A 31 -9.68 -23.14 21.63
CA ALA A 31 -8.23 -23.06 21.79
C ALA A 31 -7.69 -21.72 21.27
N PHE A 32 -8.17 -21.24 20.12
CA PHE A 32 -7.76 -19.94 19.58
C PHE A 32 -8.20 -18.77 20.48
N ARG A 33 -9.45 -18.78 20.93
CA ARG A 33 -9.99 -17.76 21.83
C ARG A 33 -9.16 -17.63 23.11
N VAL A 34 -8.92 -18.75 23.79
CA VAL A 34 -8.24 -18.74 25.10
C VAL A 34 -6.75 -18.41 24.97
N ASN A 35 -6.05 -19.02 24.00
CA ASN A 35 -4.59 -18.94 23.94
C ASN A 35 -4.06 -17.80 23.09
N VAL A 36 -4.88 -17.21 22.20
CA VAL A 36 -4.46 -16.11 21.32
C VAL A 36 -5.20 -14.82 21.67
N ILE A 37 -6.54 -14.84 21.69
CA ILE A 37 -7.31 -13.61 21.91
C ILE A 37 -7.22 -13.14 23.37
N HIS A 38 -7.30 -14.07 24.33
CA HIS A 38 -7.19 -13.78 25.77
C HIS A 38 -5.78 -13.98 26.34
N ALA A 39 -4.77 -14.07 25.48
CA ALA A 39 -3.39 -14.20 25.92
C ALA A 39 -3.00 -13.01 26.81
N ARG A 40 -2.50 -13.29 28.02
CA ARG A 40 -2.00 -12.25 28.94
C ARG A 40 -0.79 -11.51 28.38
N GLN A 41 0.00 -12.22 27.56
CA GLN A 41 1.09 -11.63 26.81
C GLN A 41 0.60 -11.17 25.44
N GLN A 42 1.16 -10.08 24.94
CA GLN A 42 0.84 -9.61 23.59
C GLN A 42 1.11 -10.73 22.57
N VAL A 43 0.17 -10.90 21.63
CA VAL A 43 0.27 -11.87 20.54
C VAL A 43 1.55 -11.60 19.75
N ARG A 44 2.48 -12.56 19.78
CA ARG A 44 3.84 -12.38 19.25
C ARG A 44 3.97 -12.76 17.78
N SER A 45 3.10 -13.63 17.28
CA SER A 45 3.22 -14.24 15.96
C SER A 45 1.86 -14.37 15.28
N PRO A 46 1.75 -14.10 13.97
CA PRO A 46 0.53 -14.35 13.19
C PRO A 46 0.30 -15.84 12.90
N VAL A 47 1.27 -16.71 13.23
CA VAL A 47 1.13 -18.17 13.18
C VAL A 47 1.38 -18.73 14.58
N THR A 48 0.38 -19.43 15.12
CA THR A 48 0.47 -20.07 16.43
C THR A 48 0.24 -21.57 16.28
N ASN A 49 1.08 -22.40 16.87
CA ASN A 49 0.83 -23.83 16.95
C ASN A 49 0.35 -24.20 18.36
N ILE A 50 -0.83 -24.78 18.47
CA ILE A 50 -1.43 -25.22 19.74
C ILE A 50 -1.82 -26.69 19.57
N ALA A 51 -1.26 -27.56 20.40
CA ALA A 51 -1.54 -29.01 20.36
C ALA A 51 -1.48 -29.60 18.94
N ARG A 52 -0.39 -29.31 18.20
CA ARG A 52 -0.15 -29.73 16.80
C ARG A 52 -1.17 -29.21 15.78
N THR A 53 -1.96 -28.21 16.15
CA THR A 53 -2.87 -27.50 15.25
C THR A 53 -2.31 -26.11 14.97
N SER A 54 -2.18 -25.75 13.69
CA SER A 54 -1.66 -24.46 13.25
C SER A 54 -2.80 -23.47 13.05
N PHE A 55 -2.63 -22.28 13.62
CA PHE A 55 -3.57 -21.15 13.58
C PHE A 55 -2.89 -19.97 12.88
N PHE A 56 -3.25 -19.74 11.63
CA PHE A 56 -2.86 -18.57 10.86
C PHE A 56 -3.90 -17.49 11.11
N HIS A 57 -3.50 -16.32 11.59
CA HIS A 57 -4.47 -15.30 11.93
C HIS A 57 -4.02 -13.89 11.58
N VAL A 58 -4.99 -13.09 11.17
CA VAL A 58 -4.82 -11.68 10.84
C VAL A 58 -5.84 -10.86 11.63
N LYS A 59 -5.44 -9.65 12.00
CA LYS A 59 -6.33 -8.70 12.68
C LYS A 59 -6.64 -7.53 11.77
N ARG A 60 -7.93 -7.27 11.53
CA ARG A 60 -8.44 -6.09 10.81
C ARG A 60 -9.30 -5.28 11.76
N SER A 61 -8.76 -4.15 12.23
CA SER A 61 -9.38 -3.35 13.29
C SER A 61 -9.63 -4.20 14.55
N ASN A 62 -10.89 -4.44 14.91
CA ASN A 62 -11.30 -5.23 16.07
C ASN A 62 -11.77 -6.65 15.70
N ILE A 63 -11.61 -7.05 14.44
CA ILE A 63 -11.99 -8.36 13.92
C ILE A 63 -10.74 -9.21 13.72
N TRP A 64 -10.81 -10.46 14.17
CA TRP A 64 -9.79 -11.47 13.94
C TRP A 64 -10.29 -12.46 12.90
N LEU A 65 -9.47 -12.76 11.91
CA LEU A 65 -9.71 -13.85 10.96
C LEU A 65 -8.66 -14.93 11.25
N ALA A 66 -9.10 -16.16 11.47
CA ALA A 66 -8.23 -17.29 11.74
C ALA A 66 -8.50 -18.44 10.77
N ALA A 67 -7.47 -18.86 10.04
CA ALA A 67 -7.45 -20.11 9.30
C ALA A 67 -6.74 -21.18 10.13
N VAL A 68 -7.35 -22.34 10.21
CA VAL A 68 -6.92 -23.45 11.09
C VAL A 68 -6.66 -24.68 10.24
N THR A 69 -5.57 -25.37 10.53
CA THR A 69 -5.23 -26.63 9.85
C THR A 69 -4.30 -27.47 10.74
N LYS A 70 -4.43 -28.79 10.63
CA LYS A 70 -3.48 -29.75 11.21
C LYS A 70 -2.44 -30.23 10.19
N GLN A 71 -2.56 -29.80 8.93
CA GLN A 71 -1.69 -30.20 7.85
C GLN A 71 -0.52 -29.21 7.69
N ASN A 72 0.58 -29.70 7.13
CA ASN A 72 1.70 -28.85 6.74
C ASN A 72 1.38 -28.14 5.42
N VAL A 73 0.84 -26.93 5.50
CA VAL A 73 0.43 -26.12 4.35
C VAL A 73 1.41 -24.98 4.11
N ASN A 74 1.42 -24.45 2.88
CA ASN A 74 2.15 -23.22 2.58
C ASN A 74 1.51 -22.03 3.34
N ALA A 75 2.20 -21.53 4.36
CA ALA A 75 1.74 -20.41 5.19
C ALA A 75 1.46 -19.15 4.37
N ALA A 76 2.30 -18.85 3.37
CA ALA A 76 2.15 -17.66 2.55
C ALA A 76 0.85 -17.70 1.73
N MET A 77 0.51 -18.87 1.16
CA MET A 77 -0.77 -19.07 0.47
C MET A 77 -1.97 -18.81 1.39
N VAL A 78 -1.90 -19.27 2.65
CA VAL A 78 -2.97 -19.04 3.62
C VAL A 78 -3.14 -17.55 3.92
N PHE A 79 -2.04 -16.80 4.10
CA PHE A 79 -2.12 -15.36 4.34
C PHE A 79 -2.59 -14.58 3.12
N GLU A 80 -2.11 -14.93 1.91
CA GLU A 80 -2.62 -14.33 0.66
C GLU A 80 -4.13 -14.55 0.53
N PHE A 81 -4.61 -15.76 0.79
CA PHE A 81 -6.04 -16.05 0.83
C PHE A 81 -6.79 -15.19 1.87
N LEU A 82 -6.29 -15.11 3.11
CA LEU A 82 -6.92 -14.29 4.17
C LEU A 82 -6.98 -12.81 3.80
N TYR A 83 -5.95 -12.28 3.14
CA TYR A 83 -5.94 -10.90 2.65
C TYR A 83 -6.92 -10.72 1.48
N LYS A 84 -6.94 -11.63 0.51
CA LYS A 84 -7.89 -11.59 -0.61
C LYS A 84 -9.34 -11.70 -0.14
N MET A 85 -9.63 -12.56 0.83
CA MET A 85 -10.95 -12.65 1.45
C MET A 85 -11.36 -11.31 2.08
N CYS A 86 -10.46 -10.64 2.80
CA CYS A 86 -10.74 -9.30 3.34
C CYS A 86 -11.02 -8.29 2.22
N ASP A 87 -10.24 -8.33 1.14
CA ASP A 87 -10.41 -7.40 0.01
C ASP A 87 -11.75 -7.65 -0.72
N VAL A 88 -12.15 -8.92 -0.91
CA VAL A 88 -13.46 -9.30 -1.47
C VAL A 88 -14.58 -8.79 -0.57
N MET A 89 -14.52 -9.07 0.73
CA MET A 89 -15.49 -8.57 1.72
C MET A 89 -15.62 -7.04 1.65
N ALA A 90 -14.49 -6.35 1.63
CA ALA A 90 -14.48 -4.90 1.55
C ALA A 90 -15.04 -4.36 0.24
N ALA A 91 -14.84 -5.07 -0.86
CA ALA A 91 -15.42 -4.71 -2.15
C ALA A 91 -16.94 -4.93 -2.21
N TYR A 92 -17.51 -5.87 -1.42
CA TYR A 92 -18.95 -6.12 -1.34
C TYR A 92 -19.68 -5.15 -0.42
N PHE A 93 -19.20 -4.98 0.82
CA PHE A 93 -19.92 -4.21 1.86
C PHE A 93 -19.04 -3.16 2.57
N GLY A 94 -17.86 -2.85 2.04
CA GLY A 94 -17.03 -1.76 2.53
C GLY A 94 -16.25 -2.11 3.81
N LYS A 95 -16.51 -1.41 4.91
CA LYS A 95 -15.73 -1.60 6.13
C LYS A 95 -15.98 -2.98 6.74
N ILE A 96 -14.94 -3.71 7.12
CA ILE A 96 -15.07 -4.98 7.86
C ILE A 96 -15.25 -4.65 9.35
N SER A 97 -16.50 -4.64 9.81
CA SER A 97 -16.92 -4.44 11.20
C SER A 97 -17.80 -5.60 11.67
N GLU A 98 -17.97 -5.72 12.99
CA GLU A 98 -18.84 -6.75 13.58
C GLU A 98 -20.28 -6.62 13.07
N GLU A 99 -20.79 -5.39 12.99
CA GLU A 99 -22.12 -5.08 12.44
C GLU A 99 -22.25 -5.54 10.99
N ASN A 100 -21.28 -5.19 10.13
CA ASN A 100 -21.34 -5.55 8.72
C ASN A 100 -21.24 -7.06 8.50
N ILE A 101 -20.47 -7.78 9.33
CA ILE A 101 -20.41 -9.24 9.27
C ILE A 101 -21.77 -9.85 9.63
N LYS A 102 -22.41 -9.38 10.71
CA LYS A 102 -23.73 -9.87 11.14
C LYS A 102 -24.82 -9.59 10.10
N ASN A 103 -24.82 -8.38 9.53
CA ASN A 103 -25.82 -7.97 8.54
C ASN A 103 -25.65 -8.67 7.18
N ASN A 104 -24.45 -9.16 6.85
CA ASN A 104 -24.13 -9.83 5.59
C ASN A 104 -23.82 -11.32 5.76
N PHE A 105 -24.31 -11.96 6.84
CA PHE A 105 -23.94 -13.34 7.19
C PHE A 105 -24.17 -14.32 6.03
N VAL A 106 -25.35 -14.30 5.40
CA VAL A 106 -25.70 -15.19 4.27
C VAL A 106 -24.71 -15.03 3.11
N LEU A 107 -24.46 -13.79 2.69
CA LEU A 107 -23.50 -13.46 1.64
C LEU A 107 -22.09 -13.96 1.98
N ILE A 108 -21.66 -13.82 3.24
CA ILE A 108 -20.32 -14.26 3.65
C ILE A 108 -20.20 -15.78 3.53
N TYR A 109 -21.21 -16.56 3.91
CA TYR A 109 -21.19 -18.00 3.73
C TYR A 109 -21.14 -18.41 2.27
N GLU A 110 -21.93 -17.77 1.42
CA GLU A 110 -21.93 -18.01 -0.02
C GLU A 110 -20.57 -17.68 -0.64
N LEU A 111 -19.99 -16.53 -0.30
CA LEU A 111 -18.64 -16.17 -0.72
C LEU A 111 -17.60 -17.18 -0.25
N LEU A 112 -17.68 -17.62 1.00
CA LEU A 112 -16.73 -18.57 1.59
C LEU A 112 -16.76 -19.94 0.94
N ASP A 113 -17.93 -20.39 0.49
CA ASP A 113 -18.09 -21.66 -0.20
C ASP A 113 -17.59 -21.57 -1.64
N GLU A 114 -17.73 -20.41 -2.28
CA GLU A 114 -17.23 -20.21 -3.64
C GLU A 114 -15.71 -20.03 -3.69
N ILE A 115 -15.12 -19.24 -2.79
CA ILE A 115 -13.70 -18.89 -2.84
C ILE A 115 -12.79 -19.93 -2.17
N LEU A 116 -13.34 -20.92 -1.47
CA LEU A 116 -12.59 -21.94 -0.75
C LEU A 116 -13.38 -23.24 -0.71
N ASP A 117 -12.95 -24.25 -1.48
CA ASP A 117 -13.62 -25.56 -1.53
C ASP A 117 -12.73 -26.63 -0.91
N PHE A 118 -13.23 -27.37 0.07
CA PHE A 118 -12.48 -28.39 0.85
C PHE A 118 -11.08 -27.92 1.34
N GLY A 119 -10.96 -26.61 1.57
CA GLY A 119 -9.73 -25.94 2.00
C GLY A 119 -8.79 -25.49 0.87
N TYR A 120 -9.13 -25.75 -0.39
CA TYR A 120 -8.41 -25.32 -1.58
C TYR A 120 -8.92 -23.94 -2.04
N PRO A 121 -8.08 -22.88 -1.97
CA PRO A 121 -8.47 -21.57 -2.45
C PRO A 121 -8.83 -21.62 -3.93
N GLN A 122 -10.01 -21.12 -4.26
CA GLN A 122 -10.52 -21.02 -5.62
C GLN A 122 -10.33 -19.60 -6.16
N ASN A 123 -10.88 -19.32 -7.34
CA ASN A 123 -10.84 -17.99 -7.93
C ASN A 123 -11.61 -16.98 -7.04
N SER A 124 -10.90 -16.01 -6.48
CA SER A 124 -11.46 -14.97 -5.60
C SER A 124 -11.56 -13.60 -6.30
N GLU A 125 -11.73 -13.57 -7.61
CA GLU A 125 -11.85 -12.33 -8.37
C GLU A 125 -13.23 -11.69 -8.21
N THR A 126 -13.29 -10.58 -7.47
CA THR A 126 -14.54 -9.86 -7.17
C THR A 126 -15.36 -9.51 -8.41
N GLY A 127 -14.71 -9.22 -9.54
CA GLY A 127 -15.38 -8.90 -10.80
C GLY A 127 -16.25 -10.05 -11.31
N ALA A 128 -15.74 -11.28 -11.22
CA ALA A 128 -16.48 -12.50 -11.55
C ALA A 128 -17.51 -12.82 -10.46
N LEU A 129 -17.11 -12.83 -9.19
CA LEU A 129 -17.99 -13.17 -8.06
C LEU A 129 -19.26 -12.31 -8.04
N LYS A 130 -19.14 -10.99 -8.28
CA LYS A 130 -20.28 -10.06 -8.26
C LYS A 130 -21.31 -10.29 -9.37
N THR A 131 -21.00 -11.13 -10.37
CA THR A 131 -21.97 -11.45 -11.43
C THR A 131 -22.99 -12.49 -11.00
N PHE A 132 -22.61 -13.42 -10.12
CA PHE A 132 -23.47 -14.52 -9.68
C PHE A 132 -23.76 -14.52 -8.17
N ILE A 133 -22.89 -13.92 -7.35
CA ILE A 133 -23.14 -13.69 -5.92
C ILE A 133 -23.58 -12.23 -5.73
N THR A 134 -24.87 -12.02 -5.52
CA THR A 134 -25.47 -10.68 -5.42
C THR A 134 -26.11 -10.44 -4.05
N GLN A 135 -25.89 -9.26 -3.47
CA GLN A 135 -26.54 -8.87 -2.20
C GLN A 135 -28.05 -8.66 -2.33
N GLN A 136 -28.54 -8.42 -3.55
CA GLN A 136 -29.96 -8.30 -3.83
C GLN A 136 -30.51 -9.70 -4.06
N GLY A 137 -31.31 -10.20 -3.10
CA GLY A 137 -31.83 -11.57 -3.06
C GLY A 137 -32.85 -11.94 -4.14
N ILE A 138 -32.84 -11.33 -5.32
CA ILE A 138 -33.76 -11.65 -6.41
C ILE A 138 -33.02 -11.46 -7.75
N LYS A 139 -32.52 -12.55 -8.35
CA LYS A 139 -32.45 -12.70 -9.83
C LYS A 139 -32.06 -14.08 -10.36
N SER A 140 -31.90 -15.12 -9.53
CA SER A 140 -31.59 -16.47 -10.06
C SER A 140 -32.73 -17.06 -10.91
N GLN A 141 -33.97 -16.57 -10.80
CA GLN A 141 -35.11 -17.02 -11.63
C GLN A 141 -35.21 -16.33 -13.01
N HIS A 142 -34.36 -15.33 -13.30
CA HIS A 142 -34.39 -14.56 -14.54
C HIS A 142 -33.02 -14.41 -15.21
N GLN A 143 -32.06 -15.29 -14.91
CA GLN A 143 -30.84 -15.36 -15.73
C GLN A 143 -31.19 -16.00 -17.07
N THR A 144 -31.02 -15.25 -18.15
CA THR A 144 -31.19 -15.80 -19.50
C THR A 144 -30.10 -16.83 -19.78
N LYS A 145 -30.35 -17.76 -20.72
CA LYS A 145 -29.32 -18.73 -21.16
C LYS A 145 -28.04 -18.02 -21.66
N GLU A 146 -28.19 -16.81 -22.19
CA GLU A 146 -27.08 -15.95 -22.63
C GLU A 146 -26.29 -15.36 -21.46
N GLU A 147 -26.94 -14.92 -20.39
CA GLU A 147 -26.24 -14.45 -19.18
C GLU A 147 -25.49 -15.60 -18.51
N GLN A 148 -26.08 -16.80 -18.44
CA GLN A 148 -25.41 -17.98 -17.88
C GLN A 148 -24.17 -18.39 -18.68
N SER A 149 -24.23 -18.35 -20.02
CA SER A 149 -23.09 -18.68 -20.87
C SER A 149 -21.98 -17.63 -20.77
N GLN A 150 -22.32 -16.35 -20.61
CA GLN A 150 -21.35 -15.28 -20.36
C GLN A 150 -20.67 -15.37 -18.99
N ILE A 151 -21.41 -15.72 -17.94
CA ILE A 151 -20.82 -15.94 -16.60
C ILE A 151 -19.88 -17.15 -16.65
N THR A 152 -20.32 -18.25 -17.25
CA THR A 152 -19.49 -19.45 -17.41
C THR A 152 -18.21 -19.13 -18.16
N SER A 153 -18.29 -18.41 -19.29
CA SER A 153 -17.10 -18.07 -20.08
C SER A 153 -16.14 -17.09 -19.38
N GLN A 154 -16.63 -16.23 -18.47
CA GLN A 154 -15.78 -15.38 -17.64
C GLN A 154 -15.05 -16.18 -16.56
N VAL A 155 -15.72 -17.14 -15.93
CA VAL A 155 -15.14 -17.96 -14.85
C VAL A 155 -14.16 -19.00 -15.41
N THR A 156 -14.49 -19.63 -16.55
CA THR A 156 -13.65 -20.65 -17.19
C THR A 156 -12.67 -20.06 -18.21
N GLY A 157 -12.81 -18.78 -18.55
CA GLY A 157 -11.99 -18.11 -19.55
C GLY A 157 -10.57 -17.83 -19.07
N GLN A 158 -9.65 -17.64 -20.02
CA GLN A 158 -8.26 -17.30 -19.71
C GLN A 158 -8.08 -15.91 -19.07
N ILE A 159 -9.10 -15.04 -19.17
CA ILE A 159 -9.11 -13.68 -18.62
C ILE A 159 -10.29 -13.56 -17.65
N GLY A 160 -10.03 -13.74 -16.35
CA GLY A 160 -11.07 -13.59 -15.31
C GLY A 160 -11.35 -12.13 -14.92
N TRP A 161 -10.37 -11.24 -15.09
CA TRP A 161 -10.38 -9.92 -14.43
C TRP A 161 -11.04 -8.82 -15.26
N ARG A 162 -11.51 -9.13 -16.47
CA ARG A 162 -12.17 -8.17 -17.36
C ARG A 162 -13.28 -8.85 -18.14
N ARG A 163 -14.46 -8.23 -18.13
CA ARG A 163 -15.66 -8.75 -18.81
C ARG A 163 -15.72 -8.27 -20.24
N GLU A 164 -16.22 -9.13 -21.13
CA GLU A 164 -16.55 -8.72 -22.50
C GLU A 164 -17.77 -7.78 -22.53
N GLY A 165 -17.92 -7.00 -23.61
CA GLY A 165 -19.10 -6.16 -23.83
C GLY A 165 -19.14 -4.84 -23.05
N ILE A 166 -18.11 -4.50 -22.26
CA ILE A 166 -18.00 -3.20 -21.59
C ILE A 166 -18.02 -2.07 -22.64
N LYS A 167 -18.85 -1.04 -22.41
CA LYS A 167 -18.95 0.13 -23.29
C LYS A 167 -18.93 1.41 -22.48
N TYR A 168 -18.10 2.35 -22.92
CA TYR A 168 -18.06 3.72 -22.41
C TYR A 168 -18.39 4.71 -23.51
N ARG A 169 -19.00 5.83 -23.15
CA ARG A 169 -19.23 6.95 -24.08
C ARG A 169 -17.92 7.57 -24.54
N ARG A 170 -16.90 7.55 -23.69
CA ARG A 170 -15.53 8.02 -23.97
C ARG A 170 -14.54 7.05 -23.34
N ASN A 171 -13.50 6.72 -24.09
CA ASN A 171 -12.43 5.85 -23.60
C ASN A 171 -11.38 6.71 -22.89
N GLU A 172 -11.18 6.48 -21.60
CA GLU A 172 -10.29 7.28 -20.76
C GLU A 172 -9.42 6.40 -19.87
N LEU A 173 -8.14 6.77 -19.73
CA LEU A 173 -7.18 6.14 -18.84
C LEU A 173 -6.52 7.17 -17.93
N PHE A 174 -6.48 6.87 -16.64
CA PHE A 174 -5.78 7.68 -15.64
C PHE A 174 -4.70 6.84 -14.97
N LEU A 175 -3.47 7.34 -14.95
CA LEU A 175 -2.33 6.73 -14.27
C LEU A 175 -1.86 7.59 -13.11
N ASP A 176 -1.79 6.97 -11.94
CA ASP A 176 -1.28 7.55 -10.72
C ASP A 176 0.02 6.84 -10.34
N VAL A 177 1.15 7.51 -10.52
CA VAL A 177 2.44 7.05 -10.01
C VAL A 177 2.59 7.57 -8.58
N LEU A 178 2.38 6.67 -7.61
CA LEU A 178 2.38 6.98 -6.19
C LEU A 178 3.64 6.42 -5.54
N GLU A 179 4.46 7.29 -4.95
CA GLU A 179 5.74 6.91 -4.37
C GLU A 179 5.83 7.29 -2.90
N SER A 180 6.30 6.37 -2.08
CA SER A 180 6.58 6.59 -0.66
C SER A 180 8.10 6.61 -0.44
N VAL A 181 8.64 7.73 0.01
CA VAL A 181 10.07 7.86 0.33
C VAL A 181 10.31 7.44 1.76
N ASN A 182 11.05 6.37 1.95
CA ASN A 182 11.55 5.94 3.24
C ASN A 182 13.00 6.41 3.38
N LEU A 183 13.29 7.18 4.43
CA LEU A 183 14.58 7.76 4.73
C LEU A 183 14.88 7.58 6.21
N LEU A 184 16.08 7.11 6.51
CA LEU A 184 16.71 7.24 7.81
C LEU A 184 18.02 8.00 7.64
N MET A 185 18.14 9.15 8.30
CA MET A 185 19.33 9.99 8.25
C MET A 185 19.99 10.10 9.63
N SER A 186 21.31 10.16 9.63
CA SER A 186 22.11 10.42 10.85
C SER A 186 21.96 11.88 11.30
N PRO A 187 22.34 12.20 12.55
CA PRO A 187 22.33 13.59 13.04
C PRO A 187 23.24 14.52 12.22
N GLN A 188 24.31 14.00 11.64
CA GLN A 188 25.26 14.74 10.79
C GLN A 188 24.72 14.96 9.36
N GLY A 189 23.55 14.43 9.04
CA GLY A 189 22.93 14.56 7.72
C GLY A 189 23.44 13.58 6.67
N GLN A 190 24.16 12.53 7.08
CA GLN A 190 24.47 11.38 6.21
C GLN A 190 23.26 10.44 6.14
N VAL A 191 22.88 10.05 4.93
CA VAL A 191 21.82 9.06 4.67
C VAL A 191 22.28 7.68 5.13
N LEU A 192 21.57 7.07 6.08
CA LEU A 192 21.84 5.73 6.59
C LEU A 192 21.06 4.66 5.81
N SER A 193 19.82 4.98 5.44
CA SER A 193 18.98 4.14 4.60
C SER A 193 18.04 5.02 3.79
N ALA A 194 17.92 4.76 2.50
CA ALA A 194 16.93 5.40 1.65
C ALA A 194 16.38 4.38 0.66
N HIS A 195 15.05 4.30 0.55
CA HIS A 195 14.41 3.56 -0.51
C HIS A 195 13.04 4.17 -0.84
N VAL A 196 12.63 4.04 -2.09
CA VAL A 196 11.31 4.43 -2.56
C VAL A 196 10.49 3.17 -2.78
N SER A 197 9.30 3.14 -2.17
CA SER A 197 8.26 2.15 -2.49
C SER A 197 7.23 2.82 -3.40
N GLY A 198 7.24 2.46 -4.67
CA GLY A 198 6.34 2.99 -5.68
C GLY A 198 5.22 2.01 -6.04
N ARG A 199 4.12 2.56 -6.51
CA ARG A 199 3.06 1.80 -7.17
C ARG A 199 2.43 2.62 -8.28
N VAL A 200 2.00 1.93 -9.33
CA VAL A 200 1.27 2.52 -10.45
C VAL A 200 -0.19 2.06 -10.32
N VAL A 201 -1.05 2.99 -9.94
CA VAL A 201 -2.50 2.77 -9.88
C VAL A 201 -3.10 3.27 -11.18
N MET A 202 -3.94 2.46 -11.81
CA MET A 202 -4.58 2.74 -13.08
C MET A 202 -6.09 2.78 -12.89
N LYS A 203 -6.75 3.78 -13.48
CA LYS A 203 -8.20 3.81 -13.63
C LYS A 203 -8.51 3.68 -15.12
N SER A 204 -9.16 2.58 -15.47
CA SER A 204 -9.45 2.23 -16.85
C SER A 204 -10.94 2.31 -17.12
N TYR A 205 -11.34 3.25 -17.98
CA TYR A 205 -12.69 3.36 -18.52
C TYR A 205 -12.61 3.13 -20.03
N LEU A 206 -12.43 1.87 -20.41
CA LEU A 206 -12.23 1.47 -21.80
C LEU A 206 -13.33 0.53 -22.26
N SER A 207 -13.76 0.67 -23.51
CA SER A 207 -14.74 -0.24 -24.11
C SER A 207 -14.07 -1.53 -24.61
N GLY A 208 -14.75 -2.68 -24.57
CA GLY A 208 -14.23 -3.94 -25.10
C GLY A 208 -13.18 -4.62 -24.21
N MET A 209 -12.24 -5.32 -24.83
CA MET A 209 -11.13 -6.09 -24.25
C MET A 209 -9.75 -5.58 -24.75
N PRO A 210 -9.38 -4.31 -24.47
CA PRO A 210 -8.23 -3.66 -25.08
C PRO A 210 -6.91 -4.25 -24.56
N GLU A 211 -5.94 -4.43 -25.46
CA GLU A 211 -4.56 -4.72 -25.10
C GLU A 211 -3.82 -3.39 -24.86
N CYS A 212 -3.27 -3.23 -23.67
CA CYS A 212 -2.47 -2.08 -23.26
C CYS A 212 -0.99 -2.46 -23.20
N LYS A 213 -0.12 -1.51 -23.59
CA LYS A 213 1.33 -1.61 -23.40
C LYS A 213 1.85 -0.39 -22.64
N PHE A 214 2.47 -0.63 -21.49
CA PHE A 214 3.04 0.41 -20.64
C PHE A 214 4.58 0.39 -20.72
N GLY A 215 5.16 1.55 -20.98
CA GLY A 215 6.61 1.73 -21.05
C GLY A 215 7.09 2.81 -20.08
N MET A 216 8.16 2.50 -19.36
CA MET A 216 8.81 3.40 -18.41
C MET A 216 10.29 3.62 -18.77
N ASN A 217 10.93 4.61 -18.15
CA ASN A 217 12.35 4.92 -18.31
C ASN A 217 13.28 3.95 -17.55
N ASP A 218 13.00 2.66 -17.62
CA ASP A 218 13.83 1.62 -17.00
C ASP A 218 15.24 1.61 -17.62
N LYS A 219 16.26 1.67 -16.76
CA LYS A 219 17.67 1.69 -17.13
C LYS A 219 18.06 0.51 -18.02
N ILE A 220 17.56 -0.68 -17.73
CA ILE A 220 17.87 -1.90 -18.50
C ILE A 220 17.33 -1.77 -19.94
N VAL A 221 16.12 -1.22 -20.10
CA VAL A 221 15.49 -1.02 -21.41
C VAL A 221 16.23 0.05 -22.21
N ILE A 222 16.62 1.13 -21.55
CA ILE A 222 17.34 2.25 -22.19
C ILE A 222 18.73 1.80 -22.65
N GLU A 223 19.45 1.03 -21.85
CA GLU A 223 20.78 0.50 -22.22
C GLU A 223 20.72 -0.48 -23.39
N LYS A 224 19.69 -1.34 -23.46
CA LYS A 224 19.47 -2.23 -24.62
C LYS A 224 19.16 -1.46 -25.91
N GLN A 225 18.39 -0.38 -25.84
CA GLN A 225 18.06 0.46 -27.00
C GLN A 225 19.23 1.38 -27.42
N GLY A 226 20.13 1.72 -26.49
CA GLY A 226 21.26 2.65 -26.72
C GLY A 226 22.46 2.05 -27.46
N LYS A 227 22.49 0.74 -27.75
CA LYS A 227 23.59 0.10 -28.50
C LYS A 227 23.51 0.28 -30.03
N GLY A 228 22.55 1.04 -30.54
CA GLY A 228 22.25 1.13 -31.98
C GLY A 228 22.86 2.31 -32.76
N THR A 229 23.29 3.39 -32.12
CA THR A 229 23.89 4.53 -32.84
C THR A 229 24.89 5.26 -31.93
N ALA A 230 26.17 5.15 -32.27
CA ALA A 230 27.23 5.95 -31.68
C ALA A 230 27.08 7.41 -32.13
N ASP A 231 26.63 8.26 -31.21
CA ASP A 231 26.86 9.70 -31.29
C ASP A 231 27.14 10.20 -29.85
N GLU A 232 28.42 10.26 -29.51
CA GLU A 232 28.94 10.50 -28.16
C GLU A 232 28.83 11.95 -27.66
N THR A 233 28.16 12.85 -28.39
CA THR A 233 28.18 14.30 -28.11
C THR A 233 26.95 14.85 -27.37
N SER A 234 26.04 14.00 -26.89
CA SER A 234 24.89 14.43 -26.06
C SER A 234 24.71 13.63 -24.76
N LYS A 235 25.75 13.56 -23.92
CA LYS A 235 25.68 13.04 -22.53
C LYS A 235 24.96 14.01 -21.57
N SER A 236 23.80 14.55 -21.97
CA SER A 236 22.91 15.30 -21.08
C SER A 236 21.65 14.48 -20.72
N GLY A 237 21.71 13.78 -19.58
CA GLY A 237 20.58 13.71 -18.65
C GLY A 237 19.35 12.87 -19.00
N LYS A 238 19.46 11.75 -19.73
CA LYS A 238 18.36 10.74 -19.72
C LYS A 238 18.32 10.05 -18.36
N GLN A 239 17.61 10.67 -17.41
CA GLN A 239 17.29 10.09 -16.10
C GLN A 239 16.59 8.74 -16.32
N SER A 240 17.29 7.65 -16.04
CA SER A 240 16.76 6.30 -16.04
C SER A 240 16.53 5.85 -14.61
N ILE A 241 15.50 5.03 -14.39
CA ILE A 241 15.25 4.43 -13.09
C ILE A 241 15.89 3.05 -13.02
N ALA A 242 16.63 2.80 -11.95
CA ALA A 242 17.05 1.47 -11.56
C ALA A 242 15.98 0.89 -10.62
N ILE A 243 15.15 -0.01 -11.13
CA ILE A 243 14.17 -0.74 -10.33
C ILE A 243 14.89 -1.94 -9.73
N ASP A 244 14.87 -2.06 -8.40
CA ASP A 244 15.49 -3.21 -7.72
C ASP A 244 14.57 -4.43 -7.86
N ASP A 245 13.29 -4.25 -7.50
CA ASP A 245 12.27 -5.29 -7.60
C ASP A 245 10.95 -4.68 -8.07
N CYS A 246 10.18 -5.46 -8.83
CA CYS A 246 8.82 -5.10 -9.21
C CYS A 246 7.88 -6.30 -9.07
N THR A 247 6.62 -6.01 -8.74
CA THR A 247 5.53 -6.99 -8.73
C THR A 247 4.43 -6.46 -9.62
N PHE A 248 3.76 -7.35 -10.34
CA PHE A 248 2.73 -6.98 -11.29
C PHE A 248 1.38 -7.53 -10.87
N HIS A 249 0.33 -6.86 -11.33
CA HIS A 249 -1.00 -7.45 -11.36
C HIS A 249 -1.00 -8.67 -12.28
N GLN A 250 -1.87 -9.65 -11.99
CA GLN A 250 -2.02 -10.87 -12.80
C GLN A 250 -2.39 -10.61 -14.27
N CYS A 251 -2.86 -9.39 -14.59
CA CYS A 251 -3.19 -9.02 -15.96
C CYS A 251 -1.96 -8.83 -16.86
N VAL A 252 -0.76 -8.72 -16.28
CA VAL A 252 0.50 -8.54 -17.00
C VAL A 252 1.04 -9.87 -17.48
N ARG A 253 1.39 -9.92 -18.77
CA ARG A 253 2.03 -11.09 -19.39
C ARG A 253 3.52 -11.11 -19.02
N LEU A 254 3.86 -11.79 -17.92
CA LEU A 254 5.23 -11.87 -17.39
C LEU A 254 6.24 -12.41 -18.41
N SER A 255 5.85 -13.39 -19.24
CA SER A 255 6.72 -13.93 -20.30
C SER A 255 7.18 -12.88 -21.31
N LYS A 256 6.32 -11.91 -21.67
CA LYS A 256 6.69 -10.77 -22.53
C LYS A 256 7.57 -9.74 -21.77
N PHE A 257 7.36 -9.59 -20.47
CA PHE A 257 8.20 -8.72 -19.66
C PHE A 257 9.62 -9.26 -19.52
N ASP A 258 9.79 -10.57 -19.34
CA ASP A 258 11.12 -11.17 -19.18
C ASP A 258 11.95 -11.08 -20.47
N SER A 259 11.32 -11.27 -21.64
CA SER A 259 11.98 -11.20 -22.94
C SER A 259 12.22 -9.76 -23.41
N GLU A 260 11.17 -8.95 -23.45
CA GLU A 260 11.17 -7.63 -24.10
C GLU A 260 11.25 -6.47 -23.09
N ARG A 261 11.10 -6.73 -21.78
CA ARG A 261 10.92 -5.71 -20.74
C ARG A 261 9.76 -4.75 -21.03
N SER A 262 8.75 -5.29 -21.70
CA SER A 262 7.52 -4.60 -22.11
C SER A 262 6.36 -5.07 -21.27
N ILE A 263 5.65 -4.13 -20.62
CA ILE A 263 4.50 -4.46 -19.77
C ILE A 263 3.26 -4.47 -20.66
N SER A 264 2.86 -5.67 -21.11
CA SER A 264 1.68 -5.93 -21.96
C SER A 264 0.58 -6.59 -21.12
N PHE A 265 -0.63 -6.04 -21.15
CA PHE A 265 -1.73 -6.45 -20.28
C PHE A 265 -3.09 -6.09 -20.86
N ILE A 266 -4.15 -6.75 -20.39
CA ILE A 266 -5.54 -6.35 -20.61
C ILE A 266 -6.05 -5.80 -19.27
N PRO A 267 -6.33 -4.49 -19.13
CA PRO A 267 -6.62 -3.88 -17.83
C PRO A 267 -7.97 -4.34 -17.28
N PRO A 268 -8.07 -4.69 -15.99
CA PRO A 268 -9.34 -4.67 -15.28
C PRO A 268 -10.08 -3.35 -15.49
N ASP A 269 -11.40 -3.42 -15.40
CA ASP A 269 -12.24 -2.23 -15.51
C ASP A 269 -12.26 -1.44 -14.20
N GLY A 270 -12.24 -0.11 -14.27
CA GLY A 270 -12.17 0.76 -13.11
C GLY A 270 -10.76 0.89 -12.51
N GLU A 271 -10.68 1.06 -11.18
CA GLU A 271 -9.43 1.31 -10.45
C GLU A 271 -8.74 0.01 -10.02
N PHE A 272 -7.46 -0.16 -10.37
CA PHE A 272 -6.63 -1.28 -9.93
C PHE A 272 -5.15 -0.88 -9.82
N GLU A 273 -4.36 -1.63 -9.04
CA GLU A 273 -2.90 -1.46 -8.97
C GLU A 273 -2.26 -2.31 -10.07
N LEU A 274 -1.65 -1.67 -11.07
CA LEU A 274 -1.02 -2.36 -12.21
C LEU A 274 0.32 -3.00 -11.80
N MET A 275 1.13 -2.24 -11.06
CA MET A 275 2.43 -2.71 -10.59
C MET A 275 2.86 -2.00 -9.32
N ARG A 276 3.70 -2.68 -8.55
CA ARG A 276 4.46 -2.14 -7.43
C ARG A 276 5.94 -2.27 -7.73
N TYR A 277 6.73 -1.33 -7.26
CA TYR A 277 8.18 -1.37 -7.46
C TYR A 277 8.91 -0.78 -6.26
N ARG A 278 10.18 -1.16 -6.14
CA ARG A 278 11.09 -0.65 -5.13
C ARG A 278 12.39 -0.21 -5.79
N THR A 279 12.92 0.91 -5.33
CA THR A 279 14.21 1.46 -5.77
C THR A 279 14.98 1.96 -4.55
N THR A 280 16.26 1.63 -4.47
CA THR A 280 17.20 2.01 -3.41
C THR A 280 18.30 2.95 -3.91
N LYS A 281 18.43 3.12 -5.24
CA LYS A 281 19.48 3.90 -5.89
C LYS A 281 18.92 5.15 -6.58
N ASP A 282 19.75 6.17 -6.72
CA ASP A 282 19.47 7.39 -7.48
C ASP A 282 18.17 8.13 -7.06
N ILE A 283 17.82 8.03 -5.78
CA ILE A 283 16.61 8.63 -5.20
C ILE A 283 16.83 10.13 -4.99
N ILE A 284 15.88 10.93 -5.47
CA ILE A 284 15.82 12.36 -5.19
C ILE A 284 15.14 12.56 -3.84
N LEU A 285 15.93 12.93 -2.82
CA LEU A 285 15.40 13.27 -1.50
C LEU A 285 14.74 14.66 -1.54
N PRO A 286 13.41 14.77 -1.34
CA PRO A 286 12.72 16.06 -1.51
C PRO A 286 13.06 17.08 -0.43
N PHE A 287 13.48 16.62 0.75
CA PHE A 287 13.86 17.47 1.85
C PHE A 287 15.20 17.03 2.45
N ARG A 288 15.81 17.91 3.23
CA ARG A 288 16.90 17.60 4.15
C ARG A 288 16.57 18.27 5.47
N VAL A 289 16.48 17.46 6.52
CA VAL A 289 16.20 17.92 7.90
C VAL A 289 17.52 17.95 8.65
N ILE A 290 17.91 19.11 9.19
CA ILE A 290 19.15 19.29 9.93
C ILE A 290 18.77 19.64 11.37
N PRO A 291 18.82 18.66 12.28
CA PRO A 291 18.54 18.90 13.68
C PRO A 291 19.81 19.31 14.43
N LEU A 292 19.68 20.33 15.26
CA LEU A 292 20.71 20.82 16.16
C LEU A 292 20.12 20.81 17.56
N VAL A 293 20.61 19.93 18.41
CA VAL A 293 20.11 19.75 19.77
C VAL A 293 21.24 20.04 20.75
N ARG A 294 21.02 21.01 21.65
CA ARG A 294 21.97 21.41 22.68
C ARG A 294 21.33 21.29 24.06
N GLU A 295 21.94 20.51 24.93
CA GLU A 295 21.56 20.46 26.35
C GLU A 295 22.25 21.61 27.09
N VAL A 296 21.47 22.38 27.86
CA VAL A 296 21.97 23.50 28.68
C VAL A 296 21.71 23.14 30.14
N GLY A 297 22.76 22.67 30.82
CA GLY A 297 22.64 22.15 32.18
C GLY A 297 21.77 20.89 32.26
N ARG A 298 20.91 20.81 33.27
CA ARG A 298 19.96 19.69 33.48
C ARG A 298 18.49 20.08 33.33
N THR A 299 18.21 21.36 33.12
CA THR A 299 16.87 21.95 33.19
C THR A 299 16.41 22.54 31.87
N LYS A 300 17.26 22.59 30.84
CA LYS A 300 16.92 23.20 29.56
C LYS A 300 17.52 22.41 28.39
N LEU A 301 16.71 22.26 27.35
CA LEU A 301 17.09 21.68 26.07
C LEU A 301 16.74 22.67 24.96
N GLU A 302 17.74 23.07 24.18
CA GLU A 302 17.55 23.92 23.02
C GLU A 302 17.57 23.07 21.74
N VAL A 303 16.53 23.23 20.92
CA VAL A 303 16.36 22.48 19.69
C VAL A 303 16.17 23.46 18.54
N LYS A 304 17.07 23.40 17.55
CA LYS A 304 16.94 24.12 16.28
C LYS A 304 16.81 23.10 15.16
N VAL A 305 15.75 23.19 14.38
CA VAL A 305 15.53 22.31 13.23
C VAL A 305 15.43 23.15 11.97
N VAL A 306 16.33 22.86 11.04
CA VAL A 306 16.36 23.49 9.71
C VAL A 306 15.88 22.48 8.68
N ILE A 307 14.88 22.84 7.90
CA ILE A 307 14.44 22.04 6.75
C ILE A 307 14.81 22.76 5.45
N LYS A 308 15.43 22.03 4.54
CA LYS A 308 15.79 22.49 3.20
C LYS A 308 15.04 21.66 2.17
N SER A 309 14.29 22.28 1.26
CA SER A 309 13.67 21.59 0.13
C SER A 309 14.66 21.45 -1.02
N ASN A 310 14.76 20.25 -1.59
CA ASN A 310 15.73 19.89 -2.63
C ASN A 310 15.02 19.31 -3.86
N PHE A 311 14.22 20.14 -4.52
CA PHE A 311 13.53 19.82 -5.76
C PHE A 311 13.31 21.11 -6.56
N LYS A 312 12.79 20.99 -7.79
CA LYS A 312 12.63 22.13 -8.71
C LYS A 312 11.86 23.30 -8.05
N PRO A 313 12.35 24.55 -8.14
CA PRO A 313 11.70 25.72 -7.53
C PRO A 313 10.26 25.97 -7.97
N SER A 314 9.89 25.56 -9.19
CA SER A 314 8.53 25.69 -9.73
C SER A 314 7.51 24.75 -9.08
N LEU A 315 7.96 23.68 -8.42
CA LEU A 315 7.08 22.74 -7.74
C LEU A 315 6.81 23.23 -6.31
N LEU A 316 5.62 22.89 -5.80
CA LEU A 316 5.19 23.22 -4.45
C LEU A 316 4.90 21.93 -3.69
N ALA A 317 5.66 21.68 -2.62
CA ALA A 317 5.33 20.66 -1.64
C ALA A 317 4.16 21.13 -0.76
N GLN A 318 3.32 20.20 -0.34
CA GLN A 318 2.12 20.43 0.46
C GLN A 318 2.07 19.49 1.66
N LYS A 319 1.13 19.76 2.58
CA LYS A 319 0.88 18.93 3.78
C LYS A 319 2.16 18.62 4.57
N ILE A 320 3.02 19.64 4.71
CA ILE A 320 4.30 19.47 5.38
C ILE A 320 4.08 19.53 6.89
N GLU A 321 4.46 18.47 7.59
CA GLU A 321 4.36 18.35 9.03
C GLU A 321 5.63 17.73 9.59
N VAL A 322 6.40 18.52 10.33
CA VAL A 322 7.60 18.05 11.03
C VAL A 322 7.24 17.78 12.48
N ARG A 323 7.56 16.58 12.96
CA ARG A 323 7.37 16.17 14.34
C ARG A 323 8.73 16.12 15.03
N ILE A 324 8.87 16.91 16.08
CA ILE A 324 10.11 17.02 16.86
C ILE A 324 9.83 16.49 18.26
N PRO A 325 10.34 15.31 18.60
CA PRO A 325 10.17 14.73 19.93
C PRO A 325 10.76 15.63 21.02
N THR A 326 10.10 15.66 22.16
CA THR A 326 10.55 16.33 23.40
C THR A 326 10.69 15.30 24.51
N PRO A 327 11.57 15.52 25.52
CA PRO A 327 11.66 14.64 26.68
C PRO A 327 10.34 14.48 27.43
N LEU A 328 10.18 13.36 28.16
CA LEU A 328 8.97 13.09 28.95
C LEU A 328 8.81 14.04 30.14
N ASN A 329 9.92 14.51 30.70
CA ASN A 329 9.99 15.47 31.81
C ASN A 329 9.89 16.94 31.36
N THR A 330 9.30 17.21 30.20
CA THR A 330 9.11 18.58 29.68
C THR A 330 8.09 19.33 30.56
N SER A 331 8.49 20.46 31.15
CA SER A 331 7.59 21.36 31.89
C SER A 331 7.02 22.48 31.03
N GLY A 332 7.82 23.00 30.10
CA GLY A 332 7.48 24.16 29.29
C GLY A 332 8.18 24.13 27.94
N VAL A 333 7.55 24.73 26.92
CA VAL A 333 8.13 24.84 25.59
C VAL A 333 7.87 26.24 25.03
N GLN A 334 8.94 26.95 24.70
CA GLN A 334 8.89 28.20 23.95
C GLN A 334 9.34 27.93 22.51
N VAL A 335 8.54 28.31 21.52
CA VAL A 335 8.84 28.06 20.10
C VAL A 335 8.91 29.36 19.32
N ILE A 336 9.99 29.52 18.57
CA ILE A 336 10.20 30.58 17.57
C ILE A 336 10.06 29.95 16.19
N CYS A 337 9.01 30.33 15.46
CA CYS A 337 8.68 29.79 14.16
C CYS A 337 8.46 30.91 13.14
N MET A 338 9.36 31.02 12.16
CA MET A 338 9.28 32.08 11.14
C MET A 338 8.28 31.78 10.02
N LYS A 339 7.98 30.49 9.76
CA LYS A 339 7.09 30.08 8.67
C LYS A 339 6.26 28.87 9.09
N GLY A 340 4.95 28.96 8.85
CA GLY A 340 4.02 27.92 9.26
C GLY A 340 3.58 28.11 10.72
N LYS A 341 3.04 27.05 11.31
CA LYS A 341 2.52 27.05 12.68
C LYS A 341 3.14 25.90 13.45
N ALA A 342 3.82 26.21 14.56
CA ALA A 342 4.36 25.22 15.47
C ALA A 342 3.53 25.19 16.76
N LYS A 343 3.24 24.01 17.28
CA LYS A 343 2.53 23.82 18.54
C LYS A 343 3.13 22.65 19.32
N TYR A 344 3.37 22.85 20.60
CA TYR A 344 3.69 21.75 21.51
C TYR A 344 2.44 20.92 21.82
N LYS A 345 2.55 19.60 21.71
CA LYS A 345 1.52 18.65 22.06
C LYS A 345 2.00 17.75 23.21
N ALA A 346 1.53 18.02 24.42
CA ALA A 346 1.93 17.31 25.63
C ALA A 346 1.60 15.80 25.57
N SER A 347 0.41 15.42 25.08
CA SER A 347 -0.01 14.01 24.95
C SER A 347 0.86 13.16 24.01
N GLU A 348 1.62 13.83 23.15
CA GLU A 348 2.47 13.22 22.13
C GLU A 348 3.96 13.42 22.44
N ASN A 349 4.29 14.15 23.51
CA ASN A 349 5.64 14.62 23.85
C ASN A 349 6.41 15.11 22.62
N ALA A 350 5.79 16.01 21.85
CA ALA A 350 6.38 16.50 20.61
C ALA A 350 5.93 17.92 20.25
N ILE A 351 6.83 18.66 19.60
CA ILE A 351 6.50 19.88 18.87
C ILE A 351 6.09 19.48 17.46
N VAL A 352 4.90 19.91 17.06
CA VAL A 352 4.36 19.67 15.71
C VAL A 352 4.41 20.96 14.93
N TRP A 353 5.27 20.99 13.91
CA TRP A 353 5.47 22.14 13.03
C TRP A 353 4.84 21.88 11.66
N LYS A 354 3.78 22.62 11.35
CA LYS A 354 3.01 22.49 10.11
C LYS A 354 3.27 23.65 9.16
N ILE A 355 3.60 23.34 7.92
CA ILE A 355 3.76 24.31 6.83
C ILE A 355 2.80 23.95 5.71
N LYS A 356 1.88 24.85 5.37
CA LYS A 356 0.84 24.60 4.35
C LYS A 356 1.45 24.26 2.99
N ARG A 357 2.48 25.01 2.58
CA ARG A 357 3.20 24.82 1.32
C ARG A 357 4.63 25.34 1.37
N MET A 358 5.52 24.70 0.63
CA MET A 358 6.91 25.12 0.46
C MET A 358 7.38 24.86 -0.99
N ALA A 359 7.93 25.89 -1.63
CA ALA A 359 8.56 25.73 -2.94
C ALA A 359 9.89 24.98 -2.84
N GLY A 360 10.36 24.44 -3.97
CA GLY A 360 11.67 23.81 -4.06
C GLY A 360 12.81 24.81 -3.85
N MET A 361 13.98 24.32 -3.42
CA MET A 361 15.17 25.14 -3.15
C MET A 361 14.92 26.28 -2.15
N LYS A 362 14.12 26.02 -1.13
CA LYS A 362 13.83 26.94 -0.02
C LYS A 362 14.26 26.33 1.30
N GLU A 363 14.53 27.21 2.25
CA GLU A 363 14.88 26.85 3.61
C GLU A 363 13.86 27.42 4.58
N SER A 364 13.62 26.70 5.66
CA SER A 364 12.87 27.19 6.80
C SER A 364 13.42 26.58 8.07
N GLN A 365 13.32 27.33 9.16
CA GLN A 365 13.85 26.90 10.44
C GLN A 365 12.84 27.16 11.56
N ILE A 366 12.92 26.35 12.59
CA ILE A 366 12.31 26.61 13.90
C ILE A 366 13.36 26.45 14.99
N SER A 367 13.21 27.26 16.02
CA SER A 367 13.98 27.15 17.26
C SER A 367 13.01 26.93 18.40
N ALA A 368 13.34 26.06 19.33
CA ALA A 368 12.55 25.79 20.50
C ALA A 368 13.45 25.70 21.74
N GLU A 369 12.97 26.28 22.82
CA GLU A 369 13.53 26.12 24.15
C GLU A 369 12.58 25.24 24.95
N ILE A 370 13.09 24.13 25.46
CA ILE A 370 12.31 23.14 26.21
C ILE A 370 12.85 23.14 27.63
N GLU A 371 11.99 23.51 28.56
CA GLU A 371 12.28 23.44 29.99
C GLU A 371 12.02 22.01 30.49
N LEU A 372 12.94 21.52 31.31
CA LEU A 372 12.96 20.16 31.83
C LEU A 372 12.86 20.19 33.35
N LEU A 373 12.02 19.32 33.90
CA LEU A 373 12.04 19.02 35.32
C LEU A 373 13.29 18.19 35.65
N PRO A 374 14.05 18.55 36.71
CA PRO A 374 15.18 17.73 37.15
C PRO A 374 14.72 16.30 37.46
N THR A 375 15.38 15.32 36.84
CA THR A 375 15.18 13.89 37.14
C THR A 375 16.43 13.34 37.82
N ASN A 376 16.23 12.39 38.75
CA ASN A 376 17.32 11.67 39.43
C ASN A 376 17.94 10.56 38.54
N ASP A 377 17.45 10.42 37.31
CA ASP A 377 17.86 9.38 36.38
C ASP A 377 19.24 9.66 35.77
N LYS A 378 20.18 8.72 35.95
CA LYS A 378 21.48 8.74 35.27
C LYS A 378 21.40 8.38 33.78
N LYS A 379 20.24 7.94 33.30
CA LYS A 379 20.05 7.52 31.90
C LYS A 379 19.82 8.75 31.03
N LYS A 380 20.72 8.98 30.07
CA LYS A 380 20.55 9.99 29.03
C LYS A 380 19.26 9.73 28.26
N TRP A 381 18.52 10.79 27.96
CA TRP A 381 17.31 10.69 27.16
C TRP A 381 17.63 10.07 25.79
N ALA A 382 16.95 8.95 25.48
CA ALA A 382 17.04 8.33 24.17
C ALA A 382 16.22 9.18 23.19
N ARG A 383 16.91 10.04 22.44
CA ARG A 383 16.34 11.01 21.50
C ARG A 383 15.63 10.28 20.36
N PRO A 384 14.29 10.26 20.32
CA PRO A 384 13.58 9.67 19.20
C PRO A 384 13.85 10.52 17.95
N PRO A 385 13.90 9.92 16.76
CA PRO A 385 14.18 10.66 15.54
C PRO A 385 13.09 11.69 15.24
N ILE A 386 13.50 12.80 14.63
CA ILE A 386 12.58 13.78 14.05
C ILE A 386 11.99 13.19 12.79
N SER A 387 10.66 13.17 12.70
CA SER A 387 9.95 12.66 11.53
C SER A 387 9.31 13.80 10.72
N MET A 388 9.20 13.60 9.41
CA MET A 388 8.63 14.59 8.51
C MET A 388 7.62 13.96 7.57
N ASN A 389 6.41 14.49 7.58
CA ASN A 389 5.37 14.16 6.61
C ASN A 389 5.29 15.23 5.53
N PHE A 390 5.10 14.83 4.27
CA PHE A 390 4.93 15.75 3.14
C PHE A 390 4.29 15.07 1.93
N GLU A 391 3.83 15.90 0.99
CA GLU A 391 3.40 15.51 -0.35
C GLU A 391 4.10 16.40 -1.39
N VAL A 392 4.65 15.80 -2.45
CA VAL A 392 5.35 16.47 -3.55
C VAL A 392 4.82 16.00 -4.91
N PRO A 393 4.63 16.92 -5.89
CA PRO A 393 4.03 16.59 -7.18
C PRO A 393 5.06 16.06 -8.19
N PHE A 394 5.88 15.09 -7.78
CA PHE A 394 6.82 14.39 -8.66
C PHE A 394 7.11 12.98 -8.11
N ALA A 395 7.80 12.14 -8.89
CA ALA A 395 8.29 10.84 -8.48
C ALA A 395 9.74 10.95 -7.94
N PRO A 396 9.97 10.84 -6.62
CA PRO A 396 11.29 10.74 -6.00
C PRO A 396 12.27 9.74 -6.64
N SER A 397 11.80 8.64 -7.21
CA SER A 397 12.65 7.66 -7.91
C SER A 397 13.14 8.15 -9.28
N GLY A 398 12.53 9.21 -9.82
CA GLY A 398 12.73 9.63 -11.21
C GLY A 398 11.97 8.79 -12.24
N LEU A 399 11.06 7.89 -11.82
CA LEU A 399 10.19 7.15 -12.74
C LEU A 399 9.39 8.12 -13.62
N LYS A 400 9.40 7.86 -14.92
CA LYS A 400 8.61 8.55 -15.93
C LYS A 400 7.96 7.53 -16.85
N VAL A 401 6.68 7.71 -17.07
CA VAL A 401 5.93 7.01 -18.11
C VAL A 401 6.41 7.51 -19.46
N ARG A 402 7.04 6.64 -20.25
CA ARG A 402 7.51 6.95 -21.61
C ARG A 402 6.38 6.86 -22.62
N TYR A 403 5.54 5.84 -22.49
CA TYR A 403 4.36 5.64 -23.31
C TYR A 403 3.34 4.76 -22.61
N LEU A 404 2.08 4.94 -22.98
CA LEU A 404 0.98 4.03 -22.70
C LEU A 404 0.22 3.85 -24.01
N LYS A 405 0.33 2.67 -24.61
CA LYS A 405 -0.34 2.33 -25.87
C LYS A 405 -1.60 1.54 -25.61
N VAL A 406 -2.67 1.83 -26.33
CA VAL A 406 -3.94 1.09 -26.27
C VAL A 406 -4.35 0.61 -27.64
N PHE A 407 -4.80 -0.64 -27.72
CA PHE A 407 -5.28 -1.24 -28.95
C PHE A 407 -6.49 -2.14 -28.67
N GLU A 408 -7.62 -1.85 -29.31
CA GLU A 408 -8.83 -2.68 -29.24
C GLU A 408 -9.18 -3.21 -30.65
N PRO A 409 -8.84 -4.47 -30.98
CA PRO A 409 -9.04 -5.00 -32.32
C PRO A 409 -10.52 -5.22 -32.66
N LYS A 410 -11.39 -5.56 -31.70
CA LYS A 410 -12.80 -5.91 -31.99
C LYS A 410 -13.66 -4.68 -32.26
N LEU A 411 -13.41 -3.58 -31.52
CA LEU A 411 -14.14 -2.31 -31.65
C LEU A 411 -13.39 -1.28 -32.52
N ASN A 412 -12.23 -1.67 -33.05
CA ASN A 412 -11.41 -0.90 -33.98
C ASN A 412 -11.07 0.52 -33.50
N TYR A 413 -10.81 0.68 -32.20
CA TYR A 413 -10.27 1.93 -31.66
C TYR A 413 -8.83 1.72 -31.19
N SER A 414 -8.06 2.79 -31.29
CA SER A 414 -6.62 2.81 -31.17
C SER A 414 -6.15 3.84 -30.15
N ASP A 415 -4.85 4.07 -30.13
CA ASP A 415 -4.19 4.99 -29.22
C ASP A 415 -4.72 6.41 -29.24
N HIS A 416 -5.14 6.87 -30.42
CA HIS A 416 -5.64 8.22 -30.67
C HIS A 416 -7.07 8.45 -30.18
N ASP A 417 -7.81 7.36 -29.98
CA ASP A 417 -9.22 7.38 -29.57
C ASP A 417 -9.37 7.33 -28.03
N VAL A 418 -8.25 7.31 -27.31
CA VAL A 418 -8.19 7.18 -25.85
C VAL A 418 -7.53 8.40 -25.23
N ILE A 419 -8.26 9.06 -24.33
CA ILE A 419 -7.71 10.17 -23.53
C ILE A 419 -6.89 9.59 -22.38
N LYS A 420 -5.66 10.07 -22.19
CA LYS A 420 -4.74 9.55 -21.18
C LYS A 420 -4.24 10.64 -20.26
N TRP A 421 -4.27 10.36 -18.98
CA TRP A 421 -3.77 11.23 -17.93
C TRP A 421 -2.70 10.50 -17.13
N VAL A 422 -1.68 11.24 -16.71
CA VAL A 422 -0.69 10.76 -15.77
C VAL A 422 -0.44 11.81 -14.71
N ARG A 423 -0.41 11.41 -13.45
CA ARG A 423 0.05 12.25 -12.34
C ARG A 423 1.07 11.50 -11.50
N TYR A 424 2.01 12.28 -10.94
CA TYR A 424 3.09 11.79 -10.10
C TYR A 424 2.95 12.40 -8.71
N ILE A 425 2.90 11.55 -7.68
CA ILE A 425 2.74 11.98 -6.30
C ILE A 425 3.75 11.24 -5.44
N GLY A 426 4.74 11.98 -4.95
CA GLY A 426 5.66 11.53 -3.93
C GLY A 426 5.14 11.92 -2.56
N ARG A 427 5.23 11.01 -1.59
CA ARG A 427 4.90 11.26 -0.19
C ARG A 427 5.98 10.70 0.71
N SER A 428 6.03 11.18 1.94
CA SER A 428 6.80 10.53 2.99
C SER A 428 6.23 9.14 3.30
N GLY A 429 7.09 8.14 3.37
CA GLY A 429 6.85 6.93 4.14
C GLY A 429 7.39 7.12 5.56
N ILE A 430 8.34 6.28 5.97
CA ILE A 430 9.13 6.50 7.19
C ILE A 430 10.24 7.48 6.84
N TYR A 431 10.07 8.76 7.17
CA TYR A 431 11.04 9.79 6.83
C TYR A 431 11.58 10.45 8.10
N GLU A 432 12.73 9.94 8.56
CA GLU A 432 13.24 10.15 9.91
C GLU A 432 14.71 10.59 9.90
N THR A 433 15.04 11.51 10.81
CA THR A 433 16.40 11.96 11.05
C THR A 433 16.70 11.85 12.53
N ARG A 434 17.76 11.11 12.88
CA ARG A 434 18.23 10.97 14.26
C ARG A 434 18.77 12.31 14.79
N CYS A 435 18.68 12.54 16.09
CA CYS A 435 19.11 13.77 16.76
C CYS A 435 19.81 13.51 18.10
#